data_AF-A0A0F9BC51-F1
#
_entry.id   AF-A0A0F9BC51-F1
#
_cell.length_a   1.000
_cell.length_b   1.000
_cell.length_c   1.000
_cell.angle_alpha   90.00
_cell.angle_beta   90.00
_cell.angle_gamma   90.00
#
_symmetry.space_group_name_H-M   'P 1'
#
loop_
_entity.id
_entity.type
_entity.pdbx_description
1 polymer ?
#
loop_
_entity_poly.entity_id
_entity_poly.type
_entity_poly.pdbx_seq_one_letter_code
_entity_poly.pdbx_strand_id
1 'polypeptide(L)' 'MKKLDYYIACSRCKIECVVLDEGIVCPKCGDFISNEDIDYEGEEDDG' A
#
# COMPACT_ATOMS: atom_id res chain seq x y z
N MET A 1 19.91 -5.75 -8.66
CA MET A 1 18.94 -4.81 -8.04
C MET A 1 17.60 -5.51 -8.00
N LYS A 2 17.16 -6.00 -6.85
CA LYS A 2 15.80 -6.54 -6.68
C LYS A 2 14.89 -5.33 -6.47
N LYS A 3 14.01 -5.04 -7.42
CA LYS A 3 12.91 -4.10 -7.16
C LYS A 3 11.99 -4.78 -6.16
N LEU A 4 11.79 -4.16 -5.01
CA LEU A 4 10.72 -4.55 -4.10
C LEU A 4 9.43 -4.02 -4.73
N ASP A 5 8.67 -4.91 -5.36
CA ASP A 5 7.29 -4.61 -5.76
C ASP A 5 6.46 -4.62 -4.47
N TYR A 6 6.28 -3.44 -3.86
CA TYR A 6 5.41 -3.27 -2.71
C TYR A 6 3.96 -3.48 -3.17
N TYR A 7 3.38 -4.62 -2.83
CA TYR A 7 1.96 -4.90 -3.08
C TYR A 7 1.16 -4.60 -1.81
N ILE A 8 0.13 -3.76 -1.94
CA ILE A 8 -0.75 -3.42 -0.83
C ILE A 8 -1.99 -4.29 -0.95
N ALA A 9 -2.24 -5.13 0.07
CA ALA A 9 -3.35 -6.06 0.05
C ALA A 9 -4.46 -5.63 1.02
N CYS A 10 -5.72 -5.77 0.60
CA CYS A 10 -6.85 -5.50 1.47
C CYS A 10 -6.91 -6.54 2.60
N SER A 11 -6.85 -6.11 3.85
CA SER A 11 -6.91 -6.99 5.02
C SER A 11 -8.17 -7.86 5.09
N ARG A 12 -9.29 -7.38 4.54
CA ARG A 12 -10.58 -8.10 4.49
C ARG A 12 -10.68 -9.03 3.29
N CYS A 13 -10.42 -8.50 2.09
CA CYS A 13 -10.64 -9.25 0.85
C CYS A 13 -9.46 -10.13 0.45
N LYS A 14 -8.27 -9.90 1.03
CA LYS A 14 -7.00 -10.57 0.69
C LYS A 14 -6.68 -10.51 -0.81
N ILE A 15 -6.99 -9.37 -1.43
CA ILE A 15 -6.67 -9.06 -2.82
C ILE A 15 -5.77 -7.85 -2.89
N GLU A 16 -5.07 -7.70 -4.00
CA GLU A 16 -4.30 -6.50 -4.33
C GLU A 16 -5.21 -5.29 -4.45
N CYS A 17 -4.82 -4.22 -3.76
CA CYS A 17 -5.46 -2.92 -3.82
C CYS A 17 -4.88 -2.08 -4.95
N VAL A 18 -5.68 -1.13 -5.43
CA VAL A 18 -5.26 -0.19 -6.47
C VAL A 18 -4.71 1.05 -5.78
N VAL A 19 -3.50 1.44 -6.18
CA VAL A 19 -2.87 2.69 -5.75
C VAL A 19 -3.31 3.79 -6.70
N LEU A 20 -3.91 4.86 -6.18
CA LEU A 20 -4.32 6.07 -6.88
C LEU A 20 -3.48 7.25 -6.36
N ASP A 21 -3.43 8.35 -7.11
CA ASP A 21 -2.76 9.60 -6.67
C ASP A 21 -3.31 10.12 -5.33
N GLU A 22 -4.59 9.85 -5.03
CA GLU A 22 -5.28 10.31 -3.82
C GLU A 22 -5.16 9.33 -2.63
N GLY A 23 -4.69 8.10 -2.86
CA GLY A 23 -4.61 7.04 -1.83
C GLY A 23 -4.83 5.64 -2.39
N ILE A 24 -5.05 4.65 -1.53
CA ILE A 24 -5.19 3.24 -1.94
C ILE A 24 -6.61 2.76 -1.70
N VAL A 25 -7.16 2.00 -2.65
CA VAL A 25 -8.52 1.48 -2.56
C VAL A 25 -8.58 0.00 -2.88
N CYS A 26 -9.36 -0.75 -2.09
CA CYS A 26 -9.70 -2.12 -2.41
C CYS A 26 -10.75 -2.16 -3.53
N PRO A 27 -10.46 -2.73 -4.71
CA PRO A 27 -11.39 -2.73 -5.84
C PRO A 27 -12.62 -3.63 -5.61
N LYS A 28 -12.60 -4.49 -4.58
CA LYS A 28 -13.69 -5.43 -4.29
C LYS A 28 -14.68 -4.94 -3.25
N CYS A 29 -14.21 -4.30 -2.18
CA CYS A 29 -15.09 -3.81 -1.11
C CYS A 29 -15.10 -2.28 -0.96
N GLY A 30 -14.27 -1.56 -1.71
CA GLY A 30 -14.20 -0.10 -1.65
C GLY A 30 -13.55 0.45 -0.38
N ASP A 31 -12.88 -0.39 0.41
CA ASP A 31 -12.15 0.04 1.60
C ASP A 31 -11.02 0.97 1.18
N PHE A 32 -10.98 2.15 1.77
CA PHE A 32 -9.92 3.13 1.55
C PHE A 32 -8.81 2.90 2.57
N ILE A 33 -7.61 2.63 2.08
CA ILE A 33 -6.41 2.41 2.87
C ILE A 33 -5.60 3.70 2.79
N SER A 34 -5.49 4.36 3.94
CA SER A 34 -4.82 5.64 4.03
C SER A 34 -3.30 5.42 3.92
N ASN A 35 -2.58 6.39 3.34
CA ASN A 35 -1.12 6.33 3.24
C ASN A 35 -0.41 6.22 4.61
N GLU A 36 -1.10 6.60 5.70
CA GLU A 36 -0.61 6.45 7.08
C GLU A 36 -0.62 5.00 7.59
N ASP A 37 -1.45 4.12 7.00
CA ASP A 37 -1.49 2.68 7.33
C ASP A 37 -0.44 1.88 6.56
N ILE A 38 0.31 2.54 5.67
CA ILE A 38 1.43 1.92 4.97
C ILE A 38 2.66 2.24 5.80
N ASP A 39 3.17 1.24 6.51
CA ASP A 39 4.54 1.26 6.98
C ASP A 39 5.45 1.37 5.74
N TYR A 40 5.77 2.60 5.36
CA TYR A 40 6.91 2.87 4.50
C TYR A 40 8.14 2.46 5.30
N GLU A 41 8.57 1.20 5.18
CA GLU A 41 9.95 0.83 5.45
C GLU A 41 10.84 1.41 4.34
N GLY A 42 10.81 2.74 4.20
CA GLY A 42 11.83 3.49 3.51
C GLY A 42 12.85 3.87 4.57
N GLU A 43 14.00 3.20 4.54
CA GLU A 43 15.16 3.48 5.38
C GLU A 43 15.38 5.00 5.47
N GLU A 44 15.23 5.54 6.68
CA GLU A 44 15.81 6.82 7.07
C GLU A 44 17.34 6.66 7.02
N ASP A 45 17.95 7.07 5.91
CA ASP A 45 19.40 7.25 5.79
C ASP A 45 19.76 8.49 6.66
N ASP A 46 19.97 8.24 7.96
CA ASP A 46 20.44 9.22 8.95
C ASP A 46 21.91 9.56 8.62
N GLY A 47 22.11 10.76 8.05
CA GLY A 47 23.41 11.29 7.65
C GLY A 47 24.23 11.91 8.78
#